data_AF-A0A2L2YK96-F1
#
_entry.id   AF-A0A2L2YK96-F1
#
_cell.length_a   1.000
_cell.length_b   1.000
_cell.length_c   1.000
_cell.angle_alpha   90.00
_cell.angle_beta   90.00
_cell.angle_gamma   90.00
#
_symmetry.space_group_name_H-M   'P 1'
#
loop_
_entity.id
_entity.type
_entity.pdbx_description
1 polymer ?
#
loop_
_entity_poly.entity_id
_entity_poly.type
_entity_poly.pdbx_seq_one_letter_code
_entity_poly.pdbx_strand_id
1 'polypeptide(L)' 'SLVEQQISDLRMLFIRNVAYTDSDETRKEALKAIPGMLKLYAEFLGRGKFLVSDNITYVDFLAYETFDFCVLVSKTVLDD' A
#
# COMPACT_ATOMS: atom_id res chain seq x y z
N SER A 1 1.44 1.09 15.66
CA SER A 1 0.14 1.81 15.61
C SER A 1 -0.84 1.03 14.72
N LEU A 2 -2.14 1.37 14.70
CA LEU A 2 -3.07 0.67 13.79
C LEU A 2 -2.66 0.81 12.32
N VAL A 3 -2.23 2.01 11.90
CA VAL A 3 -1.79 2.27 10.52
C VAL A 3 -0.55 1.45 10.14
N GLU A 4 0.39 1.26 11.06
CA GLU A 4 1.57 0.40 10.83
C GLU A 4 1.19 -1.06 10.56
N GLN A 5 0.21 -1.60 11.31
CA GLN A 5 -0.28 -2.96 11.09
C GLN A 5 -0.98 -3.06 9.72
N GLN A 6 -1.80 -2.08 9.36
CA GLN A 6 -2.46 -2.03 8.06
C GLN A 6 -1.45 -2.00 6.91
N ILE A 7 -0.40 -1.17 7.00
CA ILE A 7 0.69 -1.13 6.01
C ILE A 7 1.37 -2.50 5.89
N SER A 8 1.62 -3.15 7.02
CA SER A 8 2.22 -4.49 7.04
C SER A 8 1.32 -5.52 6.35
N ASP A 9 0.00 -5.43 6.54
CA ASP A 9 -0.97 -6.30 5.87
C ASP A 9 -1.00 -6.06 4.36
N LEU A 10 -0.96 -4.80 3.90
CA LEU A 10 -0.85 -4.46 2.48
C LEU A 10 0.43 -5.04 1.87
N ARG A 11 1.57 -4.89 2.56
CA ARG A 11 2.86 -5.43 2.12
C ARG A 11 2.80 -6.96 2.00
N MET A 12 2.20 -7.64 2.97
CA MET A 12 2.03 -9.10 2.94
C MET A 12 1.09 -9.56 1.82
N LEU A 13 0.00 -8.84 1.58
CA LEU A 13 -0.91 -9.09 0.45
C LEU A 13 -0.16 -8.98 -0.87
N PHE A 14 0.62 -7.91 -1.06
CA PHE A 14 1.38 -7.70 -2.29
C PHE A 14 2.43 -8.81 -2.50
N ILE A 15 3.24 -9.10 -1.48
CA ILE A 15 4.29 -10.12 -1.55
C ILE A 15 3.67 -11.47 -1.93
N ARG A 16 2.64 -11.92 -1.20
CA ARG A 16 2.06 -13.25 -1.42
C ARG A 16 1.26 -13.35 -2.71
N ASN A 17 0.41 -12.37 -2.97
CA ASN A 17 -0.62 -12.49 -4.00
C ASN A 17 -0.25 -11.78 -5.30
N VAL A 18 0.87 -11.06 -5.35
CA VAL A 18 1.35 -10.42 -6.59
C VAL A 18 2.73 -10.93 -6.97
N ALA A 19 3.72 -10.81 -6.07
CA ALA A 19 5.11 -11.10 -6.38
C ALA A 19 5.44 -12.61 -6.42
N TYR A 20 4.88 -13.39 -5.49
CA TYR A 20 5.23 -14.82 -5.32
C TYR A 20 4.10 -15.80 -5.67
N THR A 21 2.97 -15.33 -6.19
CA THR A 21 1.88 -16.23 -6.62
C THR A 21 2.11 -16.75 -8.05
N ASP A 22 1.82 -18.04 -8.25
CA ASP A 22 1.76 -18.67 -9.57
C ASP A 22 0.35 -18.60 -10.20
N SER A 23 -0.67 -18.13 -9.45
CA SER A 23 -2.04 -17.97 -9.95
C SER A 23 -2.26 -16.58 -10.54
N ASP A 24 -2.55 -16.53 -11.84
CA ASP A 24 -2.87 -15.29 -12.55
C ASP A 24 -4.19 -14.65 -12.05
N GLU A 25 -5.18 -15.46 -11.68
CA GLU A 25 -6.44 -15.01 -11.09
C GLU A 25 -6.19 -14.30 -9.75
N THR A 26 -5.41 -14.94 -8.86
CA THR A 26 -5.04 -14.35 -7.56
C THR A 26 -4.30 -13.02 -7.76
N ARG A 27 -3.36 -12.99 -8.71
CA ARG A 27 -2.63 -11.76 -9.06
C ARG A 27 -3.57 -10.66 -9.54
N LYS A 28 -4.48 -10.97 -10.47
CA LYS A 28 -5.46 -10.00 -11.00
C LYS A 28 -6.39 -9.47 -9.92
N GLU A 29 -6.87 -10.32 -9.02
CA GLU A 29 -7.74 -9.91 -7.91
C GLU A 29 -7.00 -9.00 -6.93
N ALA A 30 -5.77 -9.35 -6.55
CA ALA A 30 -4.95 -8.52 -5.68
C ALA A 30 -4.68 -7.14 -6.31
N LEU A 31 -4.30 -7.10 -7.59
CA LEU A 31 -4.05 -5.85 -8.32
C LEU A 31 -5.30 -4.97 -8.45
N LYS A 32 -6.50 -5.55 -8.50
CA LYS A 32 -7.75 -4.77 -8.45
C LYS A 32 -8.05 -4.18 -7.07
N ALA A 33 -7.63 -4.84 -5.99
CA ALA A 33 -7.89 -4.41 -4.62
C ALA A 33 -6.92 -3.32 -4.12
N ILE A 34 -5.66 -3.38 -4.55
CA ILE A 34 -4.59 -2.46 -4.13
C ILE A 34 -4.95 -0.97 -4.28
N PRO A 35 -5.46 -0.46 -5.43
CA PRO A 35 -5.82 0.96 -5.55
C PRO A 35 -6.85 1.39 -4.50
N GLY A 36 -7.85 0.55 -4.20
CA GLY A 36 -8.83 0.83 -3.14
C GLY A 36 -8.20 0.94 -1.75
N MET A 37 -7.22 0.10 -1.45
CA MET A 37 -6.46 0.19 -0.19
C MET A 37 -5.60 1.46 -0.13
N LEU A 38 -4.89 1.80 -1.22
CA LEU A 38 -4.08 3.02 -1.32
C LEU A 38 -4.93 4.28 -1.10
N LYS A 39 -6.15 4.31 -1.65
CA LYS A 39 -7.11 5.40 -1.42
C LYS A 39 -7.45 5.57 0.07
N LEU A 40 -7.65 4.48 0.82
CA LEU A 40 -7.92 4.55 2.26
C LEU A 40 -6.73 5.13 3.03
N TYR A 41 -5.48 4.82 2.65
CA TYR A 41 -4.30 5.46 3.26
C TYR A 41 -4.20 6.94 2.92
N ALA A 42 -4.54 7.33 1.68
CA ALA A 42 -4.58 8.74 1.28
C ALA A 42 -5.65 9.53 2.04
N GLU A 43 -6.85 8.95 2.22
CA GLU A 43 -7.93 9.53 3.02
C GLU A 43 -7.53 9.65 4.50
N PHE A 44 -6.86 8.62 5.04
CA PHE A 44 -6.36 8.61 6.41
C PHE A 44 -5.28 9.68 6.64
N LEU A 45 -4.34 9.85 5.71
CA LEU A 45 -3.33 10.91 5.77
C LEU A 45 -4.01 12.30 5.68
N GLY A 46 -4.97 12.45 4.78
CA GLY A 46 -5.76 13.67 4.62
C GLY A 46 -4.88 14.90 4.41
N ARG A 47 -4.90 15.83 5.38
CA ARG A 47 -4.06 17.05 5.39
C ARG A 47 -2.82 16.94 6.29
N GLY A 48 -2.61 15.79 6.92
CA GLY A 48 -1.43 15.52 7.73
C GLY A 48 -0.16 15.45 6.87
N LYS A 49 0.98 15.78 7.48
CA LYS A 49 2.29 15.67 6.79
C LYS A 49 2.82 14.24 6.75
N PHE A 50 2.58 13.49 7.83
CA PHE A 50 3.01 12.12 8.03
C PHE A 50 1.87 11.32 8.67
N LEU A 51 1.92 10.00 8.61
CA LEU A 51 0.79 9.13 8.92
C LEU A 51 0.41 9.12 10.40
N VAL A 52 1.36 9.33 11.30
CA VAL A 52 1.14 9.21 12.75
C VAL A 52 1.15 10.57 13.45
N SER A 53 1.93 11.53 12.97
CA SER A 53 2.09 12.84 13.59
C SER A 53 2.57 13.89 12.59
N ASP A 54 2.83 15.12 13.04
CA ASP A 54 3.48 16.14 12.19
C ASP A 54 4.98 15.91 11.96
N ASN A 55 5.58 14.99 12.73
CA ASN A 55 6.96 14.57 12.58
C ASN A 55 7.03 13.23 11.84
N ILE A 56 8.06 13.06 11.03
CA ILE A 56 8.35 11.79 10.36
C ILE A 56 8.69 10.72 11.39
N THR A 57 8.20 9.50 11.15
CA THR A 57 8.44 8.32 11.98
C THR A 57 8.86 7.14 11.11
N TYR A 58 9.27 6.03 11.72
CA TYR A 58 9.61 4.82 10.97
C TYR A 58 8.41 4.26 10.17
N VAL A 59 7.18 4.53 10.61
CA VAL A 59 5.96 4.07 9.93
C VAL A 59 5.84 4.71 8.54
N ASP A 60 6.30 5.95 8.39
CA ASP A 60 6.27 6.65 7.11
C ASP A 60 7.24 6.04 6.10
N PHE A 61 8.38 5.52 6.57
CA PHE A 61 9.31 4.79 5.71
C PHE A 61 8.77 3.41 5.31
N LEU A 62 8.06 2.71 6.21
CA LEU A 62 7.37 1.46 5.88
C LEU A 62 6.26 1.69 4.84
N ALA A 63 5.51 2.77 4.99
CA ALA A 63 4.49 3.18 4.03
C ALA A 63 5.11 3.50 2.67
N TYR A 64 6.16 4.33 2.66
CA TYR A 64 6.86 4.71 1.43
C TYR A 64 7.37 3.48 0.66
N GLU A 65 8.07 2.56 1.31
CA GLU A 65 8.54 1.32 0.67
C GLU A 65 7.37 0.51 0.10
N THR A 66 6.32 0.31 0.90
CA THR A 66 5.16 -0.52 0.50
C THR A 66 4.40 0.09 -0.69
N PHE A 67 4.23 1.41 -0.69
CA PHE A 67 3.52 2.12 -1.76
C PHE A 67 4.35 2.17 -3.05
N ASP A 68 5.67 2.36 -2.95
CA ASP A 68 6.58 2.33 -4.11
C ASP A 68 6.51 0.98 -4.83
N PHE A 69 6.48 -0.13 -4.08
CA PHE A 69 6.26 -1.46 -4.67
C PHE A 69 4.91 -1.60 -5.37
N CYS A 70 3.85 -1.04 -4.80
CA CYS A 70 2.52 -1.08 -5.42
C CYS A 70 2.49 -0.30 -6.75
N VAL A 71 3.14 0.87 -6.80
CA VAL A 71 3.24 1.72 -8.00
C VAL A 71 4.12 1.08 -9.07
N LEU A 72 5.21 0.43 -8.69
CA LEU A 72 6.11 -0.24 -9.64
C LEU A 72 5.40 -1.31 -10.48
N VAL A 73 4.48 -2.06 -9.86
CA VAL A 73 3.77 -3.17 -10.52
C VAL A 73 2.55 -2.70 -11.30
N SER A 74 1.93 -1.60 -10.90
CA SER A 74 0.84 -0.97 -11.63
C SER A 74 1.14 0.51 -11.78
N LYS A 75 1.89 0.87 -12.82
CA LYS A 75 2.31 2.26 -13.08
C LYS A 75 1.15 3.26 -13.13
N THR A 76 -0.07 2.80 -13.38
CA THR A 76 -1.29 3.62 -13.49
C THR A 76 -2.18 3.56 -12.25
N VAL A 77 -1.74 2.95 -11.13
CA VAL A 77 -2.61 2.73 -9.95
C VAL A 77 -2.96 4.01 -9.18
N LEU A 78 -2.23 5.09 -9.43
CA LEU A 78 -2.43 6.41 -8.83
C LEU A 78 -2.99 7.44 -9.83
N ASP A 79 -3.30 7.03 -11.06
CA ASP A 79 -3.70 7.93 -12.15
C ASP A 79 -5.22 8.21 -12.19
N ASP A 80 -5.97 7.76 -11.19
CA ASP A 80 -7.42 8.04 -11.04
C ASP A 80 -7.70 9.30 -10.19
#